data_AF-A0A7R8XBQ4-F1
#
_entry.id   AF-A0A7R8XBQ4-F1
#
_cell.length_a   1.000
_cell.length_b   1.000
_cell.length_c   1.000
_cell.angle_alpha   90.00
_cell.angle_beta   90.00
_cell.angle_gamma   90.00
#
_symmetry.space_group_name_H-M   'P 1'
#
loop_
_entity.id
_entity.type
_entity.pdbx_description
1 polymer ?
#
loop_
_entity_poly.entity_id
_entity_poly.type
_entity_poly.pdbx_seq_one_letter_code
_entity_poly.pdbx_strand_id
1 'polypeptide(L)'
;MAPFHVHPSMSSLVGLLRLFPSMSLSTVKAFLSPPILGVVLQTYGAGNMPSNRTDILEEIQKASARGVIVLNVTQCPKGGVDAYYATGKVLLDAGVIPGADLTAESALAKLSYVLSKEEWDHATKKKKLQQNLRGELTLFDQDQKPHEQADLLAALGKALHVSSSKELDQVKEFLFPCVLCAAAKTGDISKIKNLIKHGADVSSMDYDSRTALHIACSEGNTKVARYLLSKGASVHVRDRNDRTPLMDAIKYGHVECVQVLVQCGACLNPNNADLATLVSRAVADENMKVLEAFKLAGADFNVHDPGKRTPLHLAVFLGKKEVVQFLLAAGASTATLDDLNMTPVQIAKRHERRDLVELLSHFDFKTELPRLEAVAAGAAEH
;
A
#
# COMPACT_ATOMS: atom_id res chain seq x y z
N MET A 1 37.99 18.46 -15.35
CA MET A 1 37.36 18.85 -14.06
C MET A 1 36.96 20.31 -14.18
N ALA A 2 35.73 20.68 -13.81
CA ALA A 2 35.35 22.09 -13.79
C ALA A 2 36.20 22.84 -12.75
N PRO A 3 36.61 24.09 -13.01
CA PRO A 3 37.41 24.88 -12.07
C PRO A 3 36.64 25.14 -10.77
N PHE A 4 37.35 25.09 -9.64
CA PHE A 4 36.79 25.42 -8.33
C PHE A 4 36.63 26.93 -8.19
N HIS A 5 35.39 27.39 -8.05
CA HIS A 5 35.07 28.80 -7.88
C HIS A 5 34.80 29.13 -6.42
N VAL A 6 35.60 30.03 -5.85
CA VAL A 6 35.36 30.61 -4.51
C VAL A 6 34.54 31.88 -4.67
N HIS A 7 33.44 31.99 -3.91
CA HIS A 7 32.68 33.24 -3.82
C HIS A 7 33.13 34.01 -2.58
N PRO A 8 33.90 35.10 -2.73
CA PRO A 8 34.56 35.75 -1.60
C PRO A 8 33.64 36.68 -0.80
N SER A 9 32.50 37.08 -1.35
CA SER A 9 31.58 38.05 -0.74
C SER A 9 30.32 37.38 -0.20
N MET A 10 30.05 37.51 1.09
CA MET A 10 28.83 37.00 1.73
C MET A 10 28.09 38.17 2.37
N SER A 11 26.76 38.20 2.26
CA SER A 11 25.99 39.29 2.87
C SER A 11 26.01 39.13 4.39
N SER A 12 26.51 40.15 5.10
CA SER A 12 26.46 40.23 6.57
C SER A 12 25.10 40.69 7.10
N LEU A 13 24.21 41.17 6.21
CA LEU A 13 22.90 41.72 6.53
C LEU A 13 21.83 40.64 6.63
N VAL A 14 22.18 39.50 7.23
CA VAL A 14 21.29 38.36 7.48
C VAL A 14 21.17 38.06 8.96
N GLY A 15 20.02 37.56 9.39
CA GLY A 15 19.79 37.15 10.76
C GLY A 15 19.10 35.79 10.86
N LEU A 16 19.20 35.17 12.04
CA LEU A 16 18.42 34.00 12.42
C LEU A 16 17.51 34.37 13.58
N LEU A 17 16.20 34.22 13.40
CA LEU A 17 15.20 34.49 14.41
C LEU A 17 14.50 33.18 14.79
N ARG A 18 14.71 32.73 16.02
CA ARG A 18 13.99 31.58 16.57
C ARG A 18 12.72 32.03 17.27
N LEU A 19 11.57 31.56 16.79
CA LEU A 19 10.30 31.81 17.47
C LEU A 19 10.25 31.06 18.80
N PHE A 20 9.78 31.73 19.86
CA PHE A 20 9.50 31.10 21.15
C PHE A 20 8.16 31.60 21.70
N PRO A 21 7.50 30.84 22.60
CA PRO A 21 6.21 31.23 23.15
C PRO A 21 6.30 32.60 23.82
N SER A 22 5.26 33.44 23.66
CA SER A 22 5.21 34.79 24.23
C SER A 22 6.25 35.79 23.69
N MET A 23 6.87 35.52 22.53
CA MET A 23 7.75 36.49 21.89
C MET A 23 7.01 37.80 21.57
N SER A 24 7.63 38.93 21.93
CA SER A 24 7.05 40.26 21.75
C SER A 24 7.12 40.73 20.29
N LEU A 25 6.12 41.51 19.89
CA LEU A 25 6.10 42.17 18.58
C LEU A 25 7.31 43.12 18.40
N SER A 26 7.72 43.81 19.47
CA SER A 26 8.86 44.72 19.46
C SER A 26 10.17 44.02 19.05
N THR A 27 10.38 42.79 19.53
CA THR A 27 11.56 41.99 19.18
C THR A 27 11.54 41.60 17.69
N VAL A 28 10.41 41.13 17.18
CA VAL A 28 10.26 40.78 15.75
C VAL A 28 10.49 42.00 14.88
N LYS A 29 9.89 43.13 15.23
CA LYS A 29 10.03 44.39 14.49
C LYS A 29 11.48 44.87 14.47
N ALA A 30 12.17 44.84 15.61
CA ALA A 30 13.57 45.22 15.68
C ALA A 30 14.44 44.32 14.79
N PHE A 31 14.17 43.02 14.77
CA PHE A 31 14.92 42.04 13.98
C PHE A 31 14.68 42.14 12.47
N LEU A 32 13.51 42.64 12.06
CA LEU A 32 13.12 42.84 10.65
C LEU A 32 13.30 44.29 10.15
N SER A 33 13.88 45.16 10.98
CA SER A 33 14.15 46.55 10.63
C SER A 33 15.44 46.70 9.82
N PRO A 34 15.59 47.76 9.02
CA PRO A 34 16.86 48.08 8.36
C PRO A 34 18.03 48.10 9.37
N PRO A 35 19.24 47.62 8.99
CA PRO A 35 19.70 47.31 7.63
C PRO A 35 19.50 45.84 7.19
N ILE A 36 18.69 45.04 7.88
CA ILE A 36 18.53 43.61 7.57
C ILE A 36 17.91 43.41 6.17
N LEU A 37 18.53 42.52 5.38
CA LEU A 37 18.08 42.15 4.03
C LEU A 37 17.45 40.75 3.97
N GLY A 38 17.77 39.87 4.93
CA GLY A 38 17.12 38.57 5.02
C GLY A 38 17.16 37.94 6.40
N VAL A 39 16.16 37.13 6.70
CA VAL A 39 16.04 36.43 7.97
C VAL A 39 15.70 34.96 7.76
N VAL A 40 16.42 34.07 8.44
CA VAL A 40 16.02 32.69 8.65
C VAL A 40 15.11 32.64 9.88
N LEU A 41 13.84 32.32 9.67
CA LEU A 41 12.84 32.21 10.70
C LEU A 41 12.70 30.73 11.12
N GLN A 42 13.09 30.39 12.35
CA GLN A 42 12.87 29.05 12.89
C GLN A 42 11.50 28.94 13.54
N THR A 43 10.62 28.15 12.94
CA THR A 43 9.22 27.95 13.36
C THR A 43 8.99 26.57 13.96
N TYR A 44 7.83 26.34 14.55
CA TYR A 44 7.55 25.10 15.28
C TYR A 44 7.14 23.96 14.33
N GLY A 45 7.53 22.73 14.66
CA GLY A 45 7.03 21.53 13.97
C GLY A 45 7.29 21.58 12.46
N ALA A 46 6.23 21.41 11.65
CA ALA A 46 6.31 21.37 10.19
C ALA A 46 6.36 22.77 9.53
N GLY A 47 6.75 23.83 10.24
CA GLY A 47 6.84 25.18 9.69
C GLY A 47 5.84 26.19 10.25
N ASN A 48 5.31 25.97 11.45
CA ASN A 48 4.11 26.63 11.96
C ASN A 48 4.41 27.79 12.92
N MET A 49 3.55 28.80 12.88
CA MET A 49 3.50 29.91 13.85
C MET A 49 2.10 30.01 14.47
N PRO A 50 1.96 30.47 15.73
CA PRO A 50 0.64 30.66 16.35
C PRO A 50 -0.25 31.57 15.50
N SER A 51 -1.38 31.04 15.04
CA SER A 51 -2.32 31.73 14.14
C SER A 51 -3.07 32.90 14.79
N ASN A 52 -3.09 32.95 16.12
CA ASN A 52 -3.69 34.04 16.90
C ASN A 52 -2.80 35.29 17.01
N ARG A 53 -1.55 35.25 16.52
CA ARG A 53 -0.62 36.39 16.51
C ARG A 53 -0.58 37.08 15.14
N THR A 54 -1.70 37.69 14.76
CA THR A 54 -1.82 38.43 13.49
C THR A 54 -0.88 39.64 13.44
N ASP A 55 -0.57 40.23 14.59
CA ASP A 55 0.39 41.32 14.75
C ASP A 55 1.80 40.96 14.23
N ILE A 56 2.28 39.75 14.52
CA ILE A 56 3.58 39.26 14.03
C ILE A 56 3.52 38.97 12.53
N LEU A 57 2.44 38.35 12.05
CA LEU A 57 2.23 38.06 10.62
C LEU A 57 2.26 39.34 9.79
N GLU A 58 1.55 40.38 10.24
CA GLU A 58 1.54 41.68 9.58
C GLU A 58 2.94 42.32 9.54
N GLU A 59 3.74 42.20 10.60
CA GLU A 59 5.10 42.74 10.58
C GLU A 59 6.01 41.97 9.62
N ILE A 60 5.88 40.64 9.55
CA ILE A 60 6.57 39.81 8.55
C ILE A 60 6.16 40.22 7.15
N GLN A 61 4.86 40.39 6.90
CA GLN A 61 4.34 40.83 5.60
C GLN A 61 4.87 42.21 5.21
N LYS A 62 4.91 43.16 6.16
CA LYS A 62 5.51 44.49 5.96
C LYS A 62 7.00 44.38 5.63
N ALA A 63 7.74 43.52 6.32
CA ALA A 63 9.16 43.29 6.03
C ALA A 63 9.37 42.68 4.62
N SER A 64 8.58 41.68 4.27
CA SER A 64 8.56 41.08 2.92
C SER A 64 8.27 42.12 1.83
N ALA A 65 7.31 43.02 2.08
CA ALA A 65 6.96 44.12 1.18
C ALA A 65 8.07 45.18 1.06
N ARG A 66 8.87 45.40 2.13
CA ARG A 66 10.10 46.22 2.09
C ARG A 66 11.25 45.55 1.32
N GLY A 67 11.09 44.29 0.91
CA GLY A 67 12.11 43.52 0.19
C GLY A 67 12.98 42.64 1.09
N VAL A 68 12.70 42.54 2.39
CA VAL A 68 13.39 41.57 3.26
C VAL A 68 13.01 40.16 2.84
N ILE A 69 14.00 39.29 2.62
CA ILE A 69 13.73 37.88 2.29
C ILE A 69 13.66 37.06 3.58
N VAL A 70 12.48 36.52 3.88
CA VAL A 70 12.27 35.65 5.03
C VAL A 70 12.23 34.19 4.58
N LEU A 71 13.08 33.34 5.15
CA LEU A 71 13.18 31.91 4.87
C LEU A 71 12.76 31.12 6.10
N ASN A 72 11.70 30.32 5.99
CA ASN A 72 11.15 29.51 7.07
C ASN A 72 11.86 28.15 7.18
N VAL A 73 12.40 27.82 8.34
CA VAL A 73 12.95 26.49 8.66
C VAL A 73 12.33 25.95 9.94
N THR A 74 12.36 24.63 10.13
CA THR A 74 11.86 24.00 11.35
C THR A 74 12.86 24.15 12.51
N GLN A 75 12.36 24.23 13.74
CA GLN A 75 13.15 24.08 14.96
C GLN A 75 13.48 22.62 15.28
N CYS A 76 12.82 21.66 14.64
CA CYS A 76 13.03 20.24 14.88
C CYS A 76 14.39 19.79 14.34
N PRO A 77 15.11 18.91 15.05
CA PRO A 77 16.39 18.36 14.57
C PRO A 77 16.22 17.40 13.39
N LYS A 78 15.00 16.88 13.16
CA LYS A 78 14.63 16.02 12.04
C LYS A 78 13.28 16.47 11.48
N GLY A 79 13.11 16.40 10.16
CA GLY A 79 11.92 16.87 9.44
C GLY A 79 12.19 18.16 8.65
N GLY A 80 11.14 18.73 8.06
CA GLY A 80 11.23 19.94 7.23
C GLY A 80 9.97 20.79 7.30
N VAL A 81 10.01 21.93 6.61
CA VAL A 81 8.87 22.86 6.47
C VAL A 81 8.00 22.44 5.29
N ASP A 82 6.71 22.28 5.55
CA ASP A 82 5.70 21.93 4.55
C ASP A 82 4.66 23.07 4.39
N ALA A 83 4.44 23.50 3.15
CA ALA A 83 3.50 24.57 2.82
C ALA A 83 2.03 24.13 2.74
N TYR A 84 1.73 22.83 2.78
CA TYR A 84 0.36 22.32 2.60
C TYR A 84 -0.54 22.43 3.85
N TYR A 85 0.01 22.73 5.03
CA TYR A 85 -0.79 22.89 6.25
C TYR A 85 -1.37 24.30 6.39
N ALA A 86 -2.58 24.42 6.95
CA ALA A 86 -3.27 25.70 7.14
C ALA A 86 -2.43 26.75 7.89
N THR A 87 -1.61 26.34 8.85
CA THR A 87 -0.71 27.19 9.64
C THR A 87 0.58 27.58 8.91
N GLY A 88 1.10 26.71 8.03
CA GLY A 88 2.24 27.02 7.16
C GLY A 88 1.87 27.94 6.00
N LYS A 89 0.64 27.78 5.49
CA LYS A 89 0.08 28.64 4.44
C LYS A 89 0.02 30.11 4.86
N VAL A 90 -0.26 30.41 6.13
CA VAL A 90 -0.31 31.80 6.61
C VAL A 90 1.03 32.52 6.47
N LEU A 91 2.16 31.81 6.65
CA LEU A 91 3.49 32.37 6.43
C LEU A 91 3.79 32.52 4.93
N LEU A 92 3.38 31.56 4.11
CA LEU A 92 3.50 31.65 2.66
C LEU A 92 2.74 32.88 2.11
N ASP A 93 1.50 33.08 2.57
CA ASP A 93 0.65 34.22 2.22
C ASP A 93 1.27 35.55 2.71
N ALA A 94 2.03 35.54 3.82
CA ALA A 94 2.83 36.67 4.31
C ALA A 94 4.14 36.89 3.53
N GLY A 95 4.39 36.14 2.46
CA GLY A 95 5.56 36.28 1.59
C GLY A 95 6.82 35.55 2.08
N VAL A 96 6.68 34.64 3.04
CA VAL A 96 7.79 33.83 3.57
C VAL A 96 8.06 32.64 2.67
N ILE A 97 9.34 32.36 2.42
CA ILE A 97 9.79 31.25 1.58
C ILE A 97 9.91 29.97 2.44
N PRO A 98 9.34 28.82 2.04
CA PRO A 98 9.57 27.57 2.73
C PRO A 98 11.00 27.06 2.47
N GLY A 99 11.73 26.75 3.54
CA GLY A 99 13.10 26.23 3.50
C GLY A 99 13.20 24.71 3.37
N ALA A 100 12.07 23.99 3.30
CA ALA A 100 12.02 22.53 3.21
C ALA A 100 12.86 21.85 4.30
N ASP A 101 13.83 21.03 3.91
CA ASP A 101 14.74 20.26 4.77
C ASP A 101 16.05 20.99 5.12
N LEU A 102 16.18 22.29 4.78
CA LEU A 102 17.35 23.07 5.14
C LEU A 102 17.53 23.16 6.66
N THR A 103 18.73 22.80 7.13
CA THR A 103 19.15 23.15 8.50
C THR A 103 19.25 24.67 8.64
N ALA A 104 19.17 25.18 9.87
CA ALA A 104 19.18 26.62 10.10
C ALA A 104 20.51 27.27 9.67
N GLU A 105 21.62 26.56 9.86
CA GLU A 105 22.96 26.96 9.42
C GLU A 105 23.06 26.97 7.90
N SER A 106 22.55 25.92 7.24
CA SER A 106 22.55 25.80 5.78
C SER A 106 21.68 26.88 5.14
N ALA A 107 20.52 27.14 5.73
CA ALA A 107 19.61 28.21 5.33
C ALA A 107 20.27 29.59 5.46
N LEU A 108 20.96 29.86 6.58
CA LEU A 108 21.62 31.14 6.82
C LEU A 108 22.77 31.36 5.84
N ALA A 109 23.60 30.34 5.61
CA ALA A 109 24.68 30.38 4.64
C ALA A 109 24.15 30.60 3.21
N LYS A 110 23.11 29.86 2.82
CA LYS A 110 22.47 30.01 1.51
C LYS A 110 21.85 31.39 1.32
N LEU A 111 21.16 31.91 2.35
CA LEU A 111 20.57 33.25 2.33
C LEU A 111 21.65 34.33 2.18
N SER A 112 22.74 34.22 2.95
CA SER A 112 23.87 35.14 2.86
C SER A 112 24.55 35.12 1.48
N TYR A 113 24.72 33.93 0.90
CA TYR A 113 25.26 33.75 -0.46
C TYR A 113 24.34 34.34 -1.54
N VAL A 114 23.04 34.06 -1.47
CA VAL A 114 22.08 34.53 -2.48
C VAL A 114 21.94 36.06 -2.43
N LEU A 115 21.96 36.65 -1.23
CA LEU A 115 21.84 38.09 -1.07
C LEU A 115 23.08 38.85 -1.55
N SER A 116 24.27 38.26 -1.50
CA SER A 116 25.51 38.90 -1.98
C SER A 116 25.68 38.92 -3.50
N LYS A 117 24.77 38.28 -4.26
CA LYS A 117 24.72 38.38 -5.72
C LYS A 117 24.02 39.67 -6.13
N GLU A 118 24.79 40.69 -6.45
CA GLU A 118 24.27 42.00 -6.88
C GLU A 118 23.64 41.94 -8.28
N GLU A 119 24.06 40.98 -9.10
CA GLU A 119 23.56 40.75 -10.44
C GLU A 119 22.18 40.06 -10.47
N TRP A 120 21.71 39.53 -9.34
CA TRP A 120 20.39 38.88 -9.25
C TRP A 120 19.34 39.87 -8.75
N ASP A 121 18.23 39.95 -9.48
CA ASP A 121 17.04 40.67 -9.04
C ASP A 121 16.33 39.94 -7.88
N HIS A 122 15.38 40.61 -7.23
CA HIS A 122 14.68 40.07 -6.06
C HIS A 122 13.94 38.76 -6.37
N ALA A 123 13.31 38.68 -7.55
CA ALA A 123 12.60 37.49 -8.00
C ALA A 123 13.55 36.30 -8.20
N THR A 124 14.71 36.52 -8.83
CA THR A 124 15.74 35.48 -9.01
C THR A 124 16.29 35.03 -7.67
N LYS A 125 16.55 35.95 -6.73
CA LYS A 125 16.99 35.62 -5.38
C LYS A 125 15.99 34.71 -4.66
N LYS A 126 14.69 35.04 -4.70
CA LYS A 126 13.62 34.17 -4.15
C LYS A 126 13.62 32.79 -4.79
N LYS A 127 13.68 32.73 -6.13
CA LYS A 127 13.71 31.46 -6.89
C LYS A 127 14.93 30.61 -6.52
N LYS A 128 16.11 31.21 -6.37
CA LYS A 128 17.34 30.51 -5.96
C LYS A 128 17.28 30.00 -4.53
N LEU A 129 16.54 30.65 -3.63
CA LEU A 129 16.32 30.15 -2.28
C LEU A 129 15.36 28.95 -2.24
N GLN A 130 14.41 28.90 -3.18
CA GLN A 130 13.49 27.78 -3.38
C GLN A 130 14.11 26.58 -4.13
N GLN A 131 15.33 26.70 -4.66
CA GLN A 131 16.03 25.63 -5.39
C GLN A 131 17.33 25.25 -4.69
N ASN A 132 17.81 24.02 -4.82
CA ASN A 132 19.11 23.66 -4.24
C ASN A 132 20.24 24.35 -5.03
N LEU A 133 21.36 24.66 -4.37
CA LEU A 133 22.52 25.25 -5.04
C LEU A 133 23.14 24.29 -6.08
N ARG A 134 22.92 22.97 -5.94
CA ARG A 134 23.25 21.92 -6.93
C ARG A 134 22.10 21.54 -7.89
N GLY A 135 20.90 22.09 -7.72
CA GLY A 135 19.71 21.75 -8.51
C GLY A 135 18.86 20.58 -7.99
N GLU A 136 19.23 19.94 -6.88
CA GLU A 136 18.61 18.70 -6.38
C GLU A 136 17.48 18.87 -5.33
N LEU A 137 16.91 20.07 -5.15
CA LEU A 137 15.69 20.21 -4.34
C LEU A 137 14.52 20.09 -5.29
N THR A 138 13.86 18.95 -5.25
CA THR A 138 12.47 18.78 -5.68
C THR A 138 11.56 19.58 -4.75
N LEU A 139 11.56 20.90 -4.92
CA LEU A 139 10.44 21.72 -4.48
C LEU A 139 9.51 21.89 -5.67
N PHE A 140 8.37 21.19 -5.54
CA PHE A 140 7.11 21.34 -6.26
C PHE A 140 7.16 22.06 -7.61
N ASP A 141 6.92 21.26 -8.64
CA ASP A 141 6.61 21.69 -9.99
C ASP A 141 5.46 22.72 -9.95
N GLN A 142 5.77 24.00 -10.18
CA GLN A 142 4.79 25.10 -10.21
C GLN A 142 3.79 24.95 -11.36
N ASP A 143 4.02 24.00 -12.28
CA ASP A 143 3.15 23.72 -13.42
C ASP A 143 2.00 22.74 -13.10
N GLN A 144 1.89 22.23 -11.87
CA GLN A 144 0.66 21.57 -11.41
C GLN A 144 -0.28 22.61 -10.79
N LYS A 145 -1.12 23.19 -11.64
CA LYS A 145 -2.29 23.98 -11.25
C LYS A 145 -3.04 23.29 -10.09
N PRO A 146 -3.29 23.97 -8.95
CA PRO A 146 -4.15 23.46 -7.90
C PRO A 146 -5.60 23.69 -8.30
N HIS A 147 -6.11 22.89 -9.24
CA HIS A 147 -7.54 22.85 -9.53
C HIS A 147 -8.12 21.51 -9.09
N GLU A 148 -8.98 21.61 -8.07
CA GLU A 148 -10.09 20.71 -7.75
C GLU A 148 -9.74 19.34 -7.19
N GLN A 149 -9.31 19.33 -5.94
CA GLN A 149 -9.98 18.65 -4.82
C GLN A 149 -9.18 19.01 -3.58
N ALA A 150 -9.84 19.39 -2.49
CA ALA A 150 -9.16 19.36 -1.20
C ALA A 150 -8.60 17.94 -1.05
N ASP A 151 -7.27 17.80 -0.98
CA ASP A 151 -6.62 16.51 -0.76
C ASP A 151 -7.40 15.83 0.37
N LEU A 152 -7.90 14.61 0.15
CA LEU A 152 -8.77 13.90 1.10
C LEU A 152 -8.15 13.95 2.50
N LEU A 153 -6.83 13.85 2.58
CA LEU A 153 -6.05 13.99 3.81
C LEU A 153 -6.07 15.40 4.41
N ALA A 154 -6.03 16.45 3.59
CA ALA A 154 -6.18 17.82 4.03
C ALA A 154 -7.60 18.13 4.51
N ALA A 155 -8.62 17.60 3.83
CA ALA A 155 -10.01 17.70 4.26
C ALA A 155 -10.25 16.96 5.59
N LEU A 156 -9.71 15.74 5.72
CA LEU A 156 -9.74 14.95 6.96
C LEU A 156 -8.97 15.65 8.09
N GLY A 157 -7.77 16.14 7.82
CA GLY A 157 -6.96 16.88 8.80
C GLY A 157 -7.71 18.10 9.33
N LYS A 158 -8.42 18.82 8.44
CA LYS A 158 -9.27 19.94 8.84
C LYS A 158 -10.50 19.50 9.65
N ALA A 159 -11.18 18.43 9.24
CA ALA A 159 -12.39 17.93 9.90
C ALA A 159 -12.10 17.35 11.29
N LEU A 160 -10.95 16.71 11.45
CA LEU A 160 -10.51 16.10 12.71
C LEU A 160 -9.70 17.06 13.59
N HIS A 161 -9.54 18.33 13.19
CA HIS A 161 -8.71 19.33 13.86
C HIS A 161 -7.28 18.83 14.17
N VAL A 162 -6.71 18.07 13.24
CA VAL A 162 -5.36 17.52 13.37
C VAL A 162 -4.36 18.66 13.43
N SER A 163 -3.66 18.76 14.56
CA SER A 163 -2.78 19.87 14.90
C SER A 163 -1.30 19.55 14.67
N SER A 164 -0.97 18.28 14.44
CA SER A 164 0.41 17.81 14.24
C SER A 164 0.52 16.81 13.07
N SER A 165 1.71 16.74 12.46
CA SER A 165 2.01 15.74 11.44
C SER A 165 1.88 14.31 11.98
N LYS A 166 2.24 14.09 13.24
CA LYS A 166 2.15 12.80 13.91
C LYS A 166 0.71 12.31 14.05
N GLU A 167 -0.23 13.19 14.41
CA GLU A 167 -1.66 12.88 14.43
C GLU A 167 -2.18 12.54 13.02
N LEU A 168 -1.70 13.25 11.99
CA LEU A 168 -2.09 12.95 10.61
C LEU A 168 -1.56 11.58 10.16
N ASP A 169 -0.32 11.25 10.52
CA ASP A 169 0.29 9.96 10.18
C ASP A 169 -0.43 8.81 10.89
N GLN A 170 -0.86 8.98 12.13
CA GLN A 170 -1.75 8.02 12.80
C GLN A 170 -3.05 7.84 12.03
N VAL A 171 -3.72 8.94 11.64
CA VAL A 171 -4.96 8.86 10.85
C VAL A 171 -4.73 8.13 9.52
N LYS A 172 -3.60 8.38 8.83
CA LYS A 172 -3.23 7.67 7.60
C LYS A 172 -3.05 6.17 7.85
N GLU A 173 -2.32 5.81 8.90
CA GLU A 173 -2.05 4.41 9.26
C GLU A 173 -3.34 3.63 9.52
N PHE A 174 -4.37 4.26 10.11
CA PHE A 174 -5.67 3.62 10.32
C PHE A 174 -6.57 3.62 9.08
N LEU A 175 -6.59 4.73 8.33
CA LEU A 175 -7.54 4.93 7.25
C LEU A 175 -7.12 4.20 5.97
N PHE A 176 -5.85 4.28 5.59
CA PHE A 176 -5.39 3.73 4.31
C PHE A 176 -5.62 2.23 4.15
N PRO A 177 -5.33 1.36 5.13
CA PRO A 177 -5.63 -0.06 4.97
C PRO A 177 -7.12 -0.29 4.70
N CYS A 178 -8.00 0.38 5.45
CA CYS A 178 -9.45 0.24 5.31
C CYS A 178 -9.94 0.67 3.92
N VAL A 179 -9.51 1.84 3.45
CA VAL A 179 -9.95 2.40 2.16
C VAL A 179 -9.33 1.61 1.00
N LEU A 180 -8.10 1.12 1.14
CA LEU A 180 -7.45 0.27 0.15
C LEU A 180 -8.17 -1.08 0.01
N CYS A 181 -8.56 -1.69 1.12
CA CYS A 181 -9.39 -2.91 1.13
C CYS A 181 -10.76 -2.66 0.47
N ALA A 182 -11.43 -1.55 0.75
CA ALA A 182 -12.70 -1.20 0.10
C ALA A 182 -12.57 -0.96 -1.42
N ALA A 183 -11.49 -0.31 -1.84
CA ALA A 183 -11.18 -0.13 -3.26
C ALA A 183 -10.87 -1.47 -3.96
N ALA A 184 -10.16 -2.37 -3.27
CA ALA A 184 -9.89 -3.71 -3.77
C ALA A 184 -11.16 -4.57 -3.89
N LYS A 185 -12.09 -4.44 -2.94
CA LYS A 185 -13.39 -5.10 -2.97
C LYS A 185 -14.22 -4.69 -4.19
N THR A 186 -14.24 -3.38 -4.49
CA THR A 186 -15.01 -2.83 -5.62
C THR A 186 -14.32 -2.98 -6.98
N GLY A 187 -13.08 -3.48 -7.02
CA GLY A 187 -12.34 -3.63 -8.27
C GLY A 187 -11.74 -2.33 -8.83
N ASP A 188 -11.76 -1.24 -8.06
CA ASP A 188 -11.44 0.11 -8.55
C ASP A 188 -9.92 0.39 -8.50
N ILE A 189 -9.24 -0.01 -9.57
CA ILE A 189 -7.79 0.20 -9.73
C ILE A 189 -7.41 1.69 -9.73
N SER A 190 -8.29 2.57 -10.23
CA SER A 190 -8.01 4.00 -10.29
C SER A 190 -7.95 4.60 -8.88
N LYS A 191 -8.87 4.18 -7.99
CA LYS A 191 -8.80 4.54 -6.57
C LYS A 191 -7.55 3.99 -5.90
N ILE A 192 -7.19 2.73 -6.14
CA ILE A 192 -5.97 2.12 -5.57
C ILE A 192 -4.71 2.89 -6.01
N LYS A 193 -4.61 3.25 -7.30
CA LYS A 193 -3.51 4.08 -7.83
C LYS A 193 -3.43 5.43 -7.12
N ASN A 194 -4.57 6.08 -6.94
CA ASN A 194 -4.66 7.36 -6.26
C ASN A 194 -4.20 7.23 -4.78
N LEU A 195 -4.70 6.24 -4.04
CA LEU A 195 -4.31 5.98 -2.65
C LEU A 195 -2.80 5.75 -2.50
N ILE A 196 -2.20 4.94 -3.37
CA ILE A 196 -0.75 4.68 -3.37
C ILE A 196 0.03 5.98 -3.63
N LYS A 197 -0.43 6.83 -4.55
CA LYS A 197 0.19 8.14 -4.83
C LYS A 197 0.19 9.04 -3.59
N HIS A 198 -0.81 8.92 -2.71
CA HIS A 198 -0.92 9.67 -1.45
C HIS A 198 -0.30 8.96 -0.24
N GLY A 199 0.49 7.89 -0.47
CA GLY A 199 1.29 7.24 0.59
C GLY A 199 0.62 6.03 1.24
N ALA A 200 -0.44 5.46 0.66
CA ALA A 200 -0.94 4.17 1.11
C ALA A 200 0.07 3.06 0.78
N ASP A 201 0.43 2.27 1.79
CA ASP A 201 1.25 1.06 1.61
C ASP A 201 0.36 -0.14 1.24
N VAL A 202 0.72 -0.84 0.18
CA VAL A 202 0.01 -2.04 -0.30
C VAL A 202 0.11 -3.23 0.66
N SER A 203 1.09 -3.20 1.56
CA SER A 203 1.31 -4.21 2.60
C SER A 203 0.52 -3.93 3.87
N SER A 204 -0.17 -2.79 3.94
CA SER A 204 -0.98 -2.40 5.10
C SER A 204 -2.10 -3.41 5.32
N MET A 205 -2.37 -3.68 6.59
CA MET A 205 -3.40 -4.62 7.01
C MET A 205 -4.58 -3.89 7.65
N ASP A 206 -5.79 -4.35 7.33
CA ASP A 206 -7.01 -3.92 8.02
C ASP A 206 -7.07 -4.49 9.45
N TYR A 207 -8.17 -4.20 10.16
CA TYR A 207 -8.38 -4.71 11.52
C TYR A 207 -8.28 -6.24 11.59
N ASP A 208 -8.73 -6.97 10.57
CA ASP A 208 -8.70 -8.43 10.51
C ASP A 208 -7.35 -8.99 10.04
N SER A 209 -6.31 -8.15 10.03
CA SER A 209 -4.97 -8.50 9.51
C SER A 209 -4.98 -8.85 8.01
N ARG A 210 -6.01 -8.44 7.26
CA ARG A 210 -6.12 -8.66 5.83
C ARG A 210 -5.53 -7.49 5.06
N THR A 211 -4.78 -7.81 4.03
CA THR A 211 -4.30 -6.83 3.04
C THR A 211 -5.32 -6.65 1.93
N ALA A 212 -5.17 -5.58 1.14
CA ALA A 212 -5.97 -5.38 -0.07
C ALA A 212 -5.90 -6.57 -1.06
N LEU A 213 -4.80 -7.33 -1.05
CA LEU A 213 -4.64 -8.53 -1.87
C LEU A 213 -5.56 -9.67 -1.40
N HIS A 214 -5.75 -9.87 -0.09
CA HIS A 214 -6.73 -10.84 0.43
C HIS A 214 -8.13 -10.53 -0.08
N ILE A 215 -8.53 -9.26 -0.01
CA ILE A 215 -9.85 -8.82 -0.44
C ILE A 215 -10.02 -8.97 -1.95
N ALA A 216 -9.03 -8.55 -2.75
CA ALA A 216 -9.07 -8.73 -4.20
C ALA A 216 -9.21 -10.21 -4.59
N CYS A 217 -8.53 -11.10 -3.87
CA CYS A 217 -8.57 -12.54 -4.09
C CYS A 217 -9.89 -13.17 -3.64
N SER A 218 -10.45 -12.73 -2.51
CA SER A 218 -11.77 -13.17 -2.01
C SER A 218 -12.91 -12.81 -2.97
N GLU A 219 -12.81 -11.65 -3.63
CA GLU A 219 -13.84 -11.12 -4.55
C GLU A 219 -13.59 -11.51 -6.01
N GLY A 220 -12.50 -12.23 -6.32
CA GLY A 220 -12.16 -12.65 -7.69
C GLY A 220 -11.66 -11.52 -8.60
N ASN A 221 -11.29 -10.37 -8.03
CA ASN A 221 -10.83 -9.19 -8.75
C ASN A 221 -9.39 -9.37 -9.24
N THR A 222 -9.20 -10.26 -10.22
CA THR A 222 -7.89 -10.67 -10.73
C THR A 222 -7.07 -9.50 -11.28
N LYS A 223 -7.72 -8.50 -11.90
CA LYS A 223 -7.04 -7.28 -12.38
C LYS A 223 -6.43 -6.46 -11.23
N VAL A 224 -7.16 -6.35 -10.11
CA VAL A 224 -6.65 -5.71 -8.90
C VAL A 224 -5.53 -6.55 -8.28
N ALA A 225 -5.71 -7.87 -8.18
CA ALA A 225 -4.68 -8.76 -7.64
C ALA A 225 -3.36 -8.63 -8.40
N ARG A 226 -3.39 -8.71 -9.76
CA ARG A 226 -2.20 -8.47 -10.60
C ARG A 226 -1.58 -7.10 -10.36
N TYR A 227 -2.40 -6.06 -10.25
CA TYR A 227 -1.91 -4.71 -9.99
C TYR A 227 -1.22 -4.59 -8.63
N LEU A 228 -1.83 -5.11 -7.55
CA LEU A 228 -1.25 -5.09 -6.21
C LEU A 228 0.07 -5.88 -6.16
N LEU A 229 0.13 -7.06 -6.80
CA LEU A 229 1.36 -7.85 -6.92
C LEU A 229 2.45 -7.09 -7.68
N SER A 230 2.11 -6.38 -8.76
CA SER A 230 3.06 -5.52 -9.49
C SER A 230 3.59 -4.34 -8.64
N LYS A 231 2.94 -4.04 -7.53
CA LYS A 231 3.36 -3.03 -6.54
C LYS A 231 4.05 -3.62 -5.31
N GLY A 232 4.36 -4.92 -5.34
CA GLY A 232 5.11 -5.59 -4.27
C GLY A 232 4.26 -6.13 -3.12
N ALA A 233 2.93 -6.27 -3.30
CA ALA A 233 2.10 -6.92 -2.29
C ALA A 233 2.56 -8.37 -2.06
N SER A 234 2.73 -8.77 -0.80
CA SER A 234 3.16 -10.12 -0.44
C SER A 234 2.01 -11.13 -0.50
N VAL A 235 2.29 -12.28 -1.12
CA VAL A 235 1.35 -13.41 -1.22
C VAL A 235 1.31 -14.30 0.04
N HIS A 236 2.22 -14.07 0.98
CA HIS A 236 2.40 -14.93 2.17
C HIS A 236 1.84 -14.33 3.46
N VAL A 237 1.27 -13.12 3.41
CA VAL A 237 0.64 -12.51 4.58
C VAL A 237 -0.52 -13.38 5.05
N ARG A 238 -0.67 -13.51 6.37
CA ARG A 238 -1.71 -14.31 7.01
C ARG A 238 -2.68 -13.40 7.76
N ASP A 239 -3.97 -13.60 7.54
CA ASP A 239 -5.03 -12.92 8.27
C ASP A 239 -5.19 -13.47 9.71
N ARG A 240 -6.13 -12.92 10.48
CA ARG A 240 -6.43 -13.40 11.84
C ARG A 240 -6.87 -14.86 11.94
N ASN A 241 -7.30 -15.47 10.84
CA ASN A 241 -7.69 -16.88 10.74
C ASN A 241 -6.58 -17.74 10.12
N ASP A 242 -5.35 -17.24 10.08
CA ASP A 242 -4.18 -17.88 9.47
C ASP A 242 -4.32 -18.14 7.95
N ARG A 243 -5.22 -17.41 7.27
CA ARG A 243 -5.44 -17.54 5.83
C ARG A 243 -4.54 -16.62 5.04
N THR A 244 -4.01 -17.15 3.95
CA THR A 244 -3.29 -16.36 2.93
C THR A 244 -4.25 -15.89 1.83
N PRO A 245 -3.87 -14.90 0.98
CA PRO A 245 -4.66 -14.51 -0.18
C PRO A 245 -4.98 -15.69 -1.11
N LEU A 246 -4.08 -16.68 -1.19
CA LEU A 246 -4.29 -17.92 -1.96
C LEU A 246 -5.42 -18.76 -1.37
N MET A 247 -5.46 -18.92 -0.04
CA MET A 247 -6.54 -19.66 0.62
C MET A 247 -7.89 -18.98 0.43
N ASP A 248 -7.94 -17.64 0.45
CA ASP A 248 -9.16 -16.89 0.14
C ASP A 248 -9.62 -17.10 -1.32
N ALA A 249 -8.70 -17.00 -2.29
CA ALA A 249 -9.02 -17.28 -3.70
C ALA A 249 -9.57 -18.70 -3.89
N ILE A 250 -8.96 -19.71 -3.25
CA ILE A 250 -9.40 -21.10 -3.33
C ILE A 250 -10.78 -21.28 -2.70
N LYS A 251 -10.99 -20.75 -1.49
CA LYS A 251 -12.25 -20.88 -0.73
C LYS A 251 -13.45 -20.40 -1.53
N TYR A 252 -13.28 -19.33 -2.31
CA TYR A 252 -14.34 -18.75 -3.14
C TYR A 252 -14.31 -19.22 -4.61
N GLY A 253 -13.37 -20.10 -4.98
CA GLY A 253 -13.31 -20.73 -6.30
C GLY A 253 -12.83 -19.81 -7.43
N HIS A 254 -12.01 -18.80 -7.11
CA HIS A 254 -11.49 -17.83 -8.08
C HIS A 254 -10.21 -18.35 -8.74
N VAL A 255 -10.38 -19.23 -9.73
CA VAL A 255 -9.32 -19.97 -10.43
C VAL A 255 -8.24 -19.06 -11.02
N GLU A 256 -8.62 -17.95 -11.65
CA GLU A 256 -7.67 -17.01 -12.27
C GLU A 256 -6.82 -16.28 -11.22
N CYS A 257 -7.40 -15.96 -10.05
CA CYS A 257 -6.65 -15.40 -8.93
C CYS A 257 -5.63 -16.42 -8.41
N VAL A 258 -6.04 -17.69 -8.27
CA VAL A 258 -5.14 -18.78 -7.84
C VAL A 258 -3.96 -18.91 -8.79
N GLN A 259 -4.21 -18.96 -10.10
CA GLN A 259 -3.16 -19.06 -11.11
C GLN A 259 -2.14 -17.92 -10.98
N VAL A 260 -2.62 -16.68 -10.82
CA VAL A 260 -1.75 -15.50 -10.65
C VAL A 260 -0.91 -15.60 -9.38
N LEU A 261 -1.51 -15.98 -8.26
CA LEU A 261 -0.81 -16.08 -6.99
C LEU A 261 0.26 -17.17 -7.02
N VAL A 262 -0.05 -18.34 -7.56
CA VAL A 262 0.89 -19.47 -7.70
C VAL A 262 2.06 -19.07 -8.61
N GLN A 263 1.81 -18.38 -9.72
CA GLN A 263 2.87 -17.82 -10.58
C GLN A 263 3.77 -16.82 -9.85
N CYS A 264 3.23 -16.10 -8.86
CA CYS A 264 3.99 -15.21 -7.98
C CYS A 264 4.60 -15.92 -6.75
N GLY A 265 4.61 -17.26 -6.72
CA GLY A 265 5.25 -18.05 -5.66
C GLY A 265 4.38 -18.36 -4.45
N ALA A 266 3.06 -18.09 -4.51
CA ALA A 266 2.16 -18.49 -3.44
C ALA A 266 2.09 -20.03 -3.35
N CYS A 267 2.23 -20.55 -2.14
CA CYS A 267 2.19 -21.98 -1.86
C CYS A 267 1.07 -22.31 -0.88
N LEU A 268 0.41 -23.42 -1.11
CA LEU A 268 -0.62 -23.95 -0.24
C LEU A 268 0.05 -24.63 0.97
N ASN A 269 0.10 -23.95 2.13
CA ASN A 269 0.66 -24.49 3.38
C ASN A 269 -0.37 -24.72 4.52
N PRO A 270 -1.57 -25.28 4.29
CA PRO A 270 -2.39 -25.79 5.38
C PRO A 270 -1.72 -27.03 5.99
N ASN A 271 -2.00 -27.31 7.26
CA ASN A 271 -1.70 -28.63 7.80
C ASN A 271 -2.58 -29.69 7.07
N ASN A 272 -2.15 -30.96 7.09
CA ASN A 272 -2.83 -32.01 6.34
C ASN A 272 -4.30 -32.22 6.77
N ALA A 273 -4.63 -31.98 8.04
CA ALA A 273 -5.98 -32.16 8.58
C ALA A 273 -6.96 -31.06 8.12
N ASP A 274 -6.50 -29.80 8.09
CA ASP A 274 -7.27 -28.67 7.59
C ASP A 274 -7.48 -28.78 6.08
N LEU A 275 -6.44 -29.19 5.33
CA LEU A 275 -6.57 -29.45 3.91
C LEU A 275 -7.58 -30.57 3.63
N ALA A 276 -7.50 -31.69 4.37
CA ALA A 276 -8.46 -32.78 4.25
C ALA A 276 -9.90 -32.31 4.49
N THR A 277 -10.10 -31.48 5.51
CA THR A 277 -11.42 -30.94 5.85
C THR A 277 -11.94 -29.99 4.77
N LEU A 278 -11.09 -29.12 4.23
CA LEU A 278 -11.47 -28.15 3.19
C LEU A 278 -11.79 -28.84 1.85
N VAL A 279 -10.94 -29.78 1.42
CA VAL A 279 -11.14 -30.54 0.18
C VAL A 279 -12.36 -31.45 0.30
N SER A 280 -12.53 -32.13 1.44
CA SER A 280 -13.70 -32.99 1.67
C SER A 280 -15.01 -32.20 1.64
N ARG A 281 -15.02 -30.95 2.16
CA ARG A 281 -16.17 -30.06 2.03
C ARG A 281 -16.46 -29.70 0.58
N ALA A 282 -15.44 -29.33 -0.19
CA ALA A 282 -15.59 -29.02 -1.61
C ALA A 282 -16.13 -30.21 -2.43
N VAL A 283 -15.71 -31.45 -2.08
CA VAL A 283 -16.26 -32.69 -2.62
C VAL A 283 -17.72 -32.88 -2.25
N ALA A 284 -18.08 -32.66 -0.98
CA ALA A 284 -19.46 -32.81 -0.52
C ALA A 284 -20.43 -31.81 -1.16
N ASP A 285 -19.95 -30.58 -1.39
CA ASP A 285 -20.71 -29.51 -2.04
C ASP A 285 -20.71 -29.59 -3.58
N GLU A 286 -20.02 -30.57 -4.18
CA GLU A 286 -19.81 -30.69 -5.65
C GLU A 286 -19.24 -29.42 -6.29
N ASN A 287 -18.43 -28.66 -5.56
CA ASN A 287 -17.90 -27.39 -6.04
C ASN A 287 -16.63 -27.61 -6.88
N MET A 288 -16.84 -27.92 -8.16
CA MET A 288 -15.77 -28.18 -9.12
C MET A 288 -14.76 -27.02 -9.24
N LYS A 289 -15.22 -25.76 -9.19
CA LYS A 289 -14.34 -24.59 -9.27
C LYS A 289 -13.34 -24.53 -8.11
N VAL A 290 -13.80 -24.86 -6.90
CA VAL A 290 -12.94 -24.91 -5.71
C VAL A 290 -11.98 -26.10 -5.79
N LEU A 291 -12.43 -27.25 -6.31
CA LEU A 291 -11.56 -28.42 -6.52
C LEU A 291 -10.46 -28.15 -7.56
N GLU A 292 -10.80 -27.49 -8.67
CA GLU A 292 -9.85 -27.02 -9.68
C GLU A 292 -8.86 -26.01 -9.09
N ALA A 293 -9.34 -25.07 -8.28
CA ALA A 293 -8.49 -24.14 -7.55
C ALA A 293 -7.52 -24.85 -6.60
N PHE A 294 -7.96 -25.86 -5.86
CA PHE A 294 -7.08 -26.71 -5.03
C PHE A 294 -6.03 -27.44 -5.87
N LYS A 295 -6.42 -28.02 -7.01
CA LYS A 295 -5.48 -28.70 -7.92
C LYS A 295 -4.41 -27.74 -8.44
N LEU A 296 -4.81 -26.54 -8.90
CA LEU A 296 -3.87 -25.52 -9.37
C LEU A 296 -2.92 -25.02 -8.29
N ALA A 297 -3.38 -24.98 -7.03
CA ALA A 297 -2.56 -24.63 -5.89
C ALA A 297 -1.62 -25.75 -5.42
N GLY A 298 -1.65 -26.92 -6.08
CA GLY A 298 -0.80 -28.07 -5.75
C GLY A 298 -1.28 -28.88 -4.54
N ALA A 299 -2.58 -28.89 -4.27
CA ALA A 299 -3.14 -29.68 -3.17
C ALA A 299 -2.92 -31.20 -3.38
N ASP A 300 -2.55 -31.90 -2.31
CA ASP A 300 -2.57 -33.35 -2.28
C ASP A 300 -4.00 -33.86 -2.00
N PHE A 301 -4.56 -34.63 -2.93
CA PHE A 301 -5.89 -35.23 -2.80
C PHE A 301 -5.88 -36.58 -2.04
N ASN A 302 -4.72 -37.03 -1.57
CA ASN A 302 -4.57 -38.21 -0.71
C ASN A 302 -4.56 -37.88 0.78
N VAL A 303 -4.80 -36.61 1.15
CA VAL A 303 -5.01 -36.21 2.54
C VAL A 303 -6.20 -36.94 3.16
N HIS A 304 -6.14 -37.13 4.47
CA HIS A 304 -7.06 -38.00 5.20
C HIS A 304 -7.71 -37.18 6.30
N ASP A 305 -9.02 -37.33 6.44
CA ASP A 305 -9.74 -36.79 7.58
C ASP A 305 -9.44 -37.59 8.86
N PRO A 306 -9.94 -37.18 10.04
CA PRO A 306 -9.73 -37.94 11.28
C PRO A 306 -10.24 -39.40 11.24
N GLY A 307 -11.11 -39.75 10.28
CA GLY A 307 -11.60 -41.11 10.03
C GLY A 307 -10.78 -41.89 8.99
N LYS A 308 -9.57 -41.41 8.65
CA LYS A 308 -8.70 -41.89 7.56
C LYS A 308 -9.35 -41.93 6.18
N ARG A 309 -10.46 -41.21 5.98
CA ARG A 309 -11.10 -41.15 4.67
C ARG A 309 -10.39 -40.12 3.83
N THR A 310 -10.09 -40.50 2.60
CA THR A 310 -9.62 -39.56 1.58
C THR A 310 -10.80 -38.87 0.89
N PRO A 311 -10.59 -37.71 0.24
CA PRO A 311 -11.59 -37.09 -0.63
C PRO A 311 -12.25 -38.06 -1.61
N LEU A 312 -11.51 -39.05 -2.12
CA LEU A 312 -12.03 -40.07 -3.02
C LEU A 312 -13.02 -41.03 -2.34
N HIS A 313 -12.76 -41.43 -1.09
CA HIS A 313 -13.74 -42.23 -0.31
C HIS A 313 -15.07 -41.48 -0.19
N LEU A 314 -15.00 -40.18 0.11
CA LEU A 314 -16.19 -39.34 0.26
C LEU A 314 -16.94 -39.16 -1.06
N ALA A 315 -16.25 -38.85 -2.15
CA ALA A 315 -16.86 -38.69 -3.48
C ALA A 315 -17.59 -39.96 -3.93
N VAL A 316 -16.97 -41.12 -3.68
CA VAL A 316 -17.56 -42.43 -4.00
C VAL A 316 -18.72 -42.78 -3.07
N PHE A 317 -18.65 -42.43 -1.79
CA PHE A 317 -19.75 -42.60 -0.83
C PHE A 317 -20.94 -41.69 -1.15
N LEU A 318 -20.72 -40.50 -1.71
CA LEU A 318 -21.77 -39.58 -2.14
C LEU A 318 -22.28 -39.85 -3.56
N GLY A 319 -21.51 -40.56 -4.39
CA GLY A 319 -21.94 -41.02 -5.71
C GLY A 319 -21.69 -40.00 -6.80
N LYS A 320 -20.73 -39.11 -6.58
CA LYS A 320 -20.50 -37.94 -7.43
C LYS A 320 -19.49 -38.30 -8.52
N LYS A 321 -20.01 -38.79 -9.65
CA LYS A 321 -19.19 -39.35 -10.73
C LYS A 321 -18.20 -38.34 -11.30
N GLU A 322 -18.63 -37.10 -11.53
CA GLU A 322 -17.75 -36.03 -12.05
C GLU A 322 -16.59 -35.76 -11.09
N VAL A 323 -16.89 -35.66 -9.79
CA VAL A 323 -15.87 -35.42 -8.75
C VAL A 323 -14.91 -36.61 -8.65
N VAL A 324 -15.40 -37.85 -8.75
CA VAL A 324 -14.55 -39.05 -8.78
C VAL A 324 -13.59 -39.01 -9.97
N GLN A 325 -14.08 -38.70 -11.17
CA GLN A 325 -13.22 -38.57 -12.36
C GLN A 325 -12.15 -37.49 -12.18
N PHE A 326 -12.52 -36.34 -11.63
CA PHE A 326 -11.59 -35.26 -11.34
C PHE A 326 -10.51 -35.67 -10.34
N LEU A 327 -10.89 -36.29 -9.22
CA LEU A 327 -9.95 -36.72 -8.18
C LEU A 327 -8.98 -37.79 -8.72
N LEU A 328 -9.44 -38.72 -9.53
CA LEU A 328 -8.59 -39.72 -10.19
C LEU A 328 -7.60 -39.06 -11.17
N ALA A 329 -8.08 -38.10 -11.98
CA ALA A 329 -7.22 -37.31 -12.86
C ALA A 329 -6.21 -36.43 -12.08
N ALA A 330 -6.52 -36.08 -10.83
CA ALA A 330 -5.63 -35.37 -9.93
C ALA A 330 -4.70 -36.29 -9.12
N GLY A 331 -4.68 -37.60 -9.40
CA GLY A 331 -3.77 -38.56 -8.77
C GLY A 331 -4.24 -39.12 -7.42
N ALA A 332 -5.53 -39.09 -7.11
CA ALA A 332 -6.07 -39.71 -5.91
C ALA A 332 -5.94 -41.25 -5.96
N SER A 333 -5.46 -41.84 -4.86
CA SER A 333 -5.19 -43.27 -4.76
C SER A 333 -6.46 -44.08 -4.48
N THR A 334 -6.72 -45.04 -5.35
CA THR A 334 -7.82 -46.01 -5.25
C THR A 334 -7.56 -47.16 -4.27
N ALA A 335 -6.31 -47.30 -3.79
CA ALA A 335 -5.88 -48.38 -2.90
C ALA A 335 -5.84 -47.98 -1.42
N THR A 336 -6.11 -46.70 -1.11
CA THR A 336 -6.15 -46.22 0.28
C THR A 336 -7.28 -46.88 1.06
N LEU A 337 -7.02 -47.18 2.34
CA LEU A 337 -8.00 -47.78 3.24
C LEU A 337 -8.50 -46.72 4.23
N ASP A 338 -9.82 -46.66 4.43
CA ASP A 338 -10.42 -45.90 5.53
C ASP A 338 -10.35 -46.66 6.87
N ASP A 339 -10.89 -46.07 7.94
CA ASP A 339 -10.93 -46.70 9.27
C ASP A 339 -11.77 -47.98 9.36
N LEU A 340 -12.60 -48.27 8.35
CA LEU A 340 -13.36 -49.51 8.24
C LEU A 340 -12.64 -50.56 7.37
N ASN A 341 -11.37 -50.32 7.03
CA ASN A 341 -10.55 -51.13 6.13
C ASN A 341 -11.19 -51.30 4.74
N MET A 342 -11.89 -50.27 4.26
CA MET A 342 -12.45 -50.25 2.91
C MET A 342 -11.66 -49.35 2.00
N THR A 343 -11.45 -49.83 0.79
CA THR A 343 -11.04 -49.02 -0.37
C THR A 343 -12.24 -48.28 -0.97
N PRO A 344 -12.02 -47.19 -1.73
CA PRO A 344 -13.07 -46.54 -2.50
C PRO A 344 -13.85 -47.51 -3.40
N VAL A 345 -13.18 -48.49 -4.03
CA VAL A 345 -13.84 -49.53 -4.85
C VAL A 345 -14.79 -50.39 -4.02
N GLN A 346 -14.38 -50.78 -2.82
CA GLN A 346 -15.23 -51.58 -1.91
C GLN A 346 -16.44 -50.77 -1.41
N ILE A 347 -16.29 -49.46 -1.18
CA ILE A 347 -17.41 -48.56 -0.88
C ILE A 347 -18.38 -48.53 -2.06
N ALA A 348 -17.89 -48.33 -3.28
CA ALA A 348 -18.74 -48.32 -4.49
C ALA A 348 -19.56 -49.62 -4.63
N LYS A 349 -18.92 -50.79 -4.40
CA LYS A 349 -19.60 -52.10 -4.42
C LYS A 349 -20.67 -52.21 -3.35
N ARG A 350 -20.40 -51.77 -2.11
CA ARG A 350 -21.34 -51.84 -0.99
C ARG A 350 -22.58 -50.98 -1.21
N HIS A 351 -22.42 -49.82 -1.85
CA HIS A 351 -23.52 -48.92 -2.19
C HIS A 351 -24.15 -49.21 -3.56
N GLU A 352 -23.83 -50.37 -4.17
CA GLU A 352 -24.38 -50.84 -5.44
C GLU A 352 -24.17 -49.87 -6.64
N ARG A 353 -23.11 -49.06 -6.59
CA ARG A 353 -22.78 -48.07 -7.64
C ARG A 353 -21.93 -48.68 -8.75
N ARG A 354 -22.59 -49.42 -9.64
CA ARG A 354 -21.93 -50.19 -10.72
C ARG A 354 -21.05 -49.33 -11.64
N ASP A 355 -21.52 -48.13 -11.96
CA ASP A 355 -20.82 -47.15 -12.78
C ASP A 355 -19.50 -46.68 -12.15
N LEU A 356 -19.47 -46.42 -10.84
CA LEU A 356 -18.25 -46.06 -10.11
C LEU A 356 -17.31 -47.24 -9.92
N VAL A 357 -17.84 -48.46 -9.74
CA VAL A 357 -17.02 -49.67 -9.67
C VAL A 357 -16.26 -49.87 -10.97
N GLU A 358 -16.93 -49.72 -12.12
CA GLU A 358 -16.29 -49.83 -13.44
C GLU A 358 -15.21 -48.76 -13.62
N LEU A 359 -15.54 -47.50 -13.29
CA LEU A 359 -14.62 -46.36 -13.38
C LEU A 359 -13.36 -46.56 -12.52
N LEU A 360 -13.51 -46.97 -11.27
CA LEU A 360 -12.39 -47.14 -10.34
C LEU A 360 -11.55 -48.39 -10.63
N SER A 361 -12.15 -49.45 -11.19
CA SER A 361 -11.46 -50.72 -11.44
C SER A 361 -10.63 -50.72 -12.73
N HIS A 362 -11.01 -49.88 -13.72
CA HIS A 362 -10.34 -49.79 -15.02
C HIS A 362 -9.48 -48.52 -15.17
N PHE A 363 -9.31 -47.74 -14.10
CA PHE A 363 -8.52 -46.51 -14.15
C PHE A 363 -7.02 -46.84 -14.22
N ASP A 364 -6.45 -46.84 -15.44
CA ASP A 364 -5.01 -46.90 -15.66
C ASP A 364 -4.45 -45.47 -15.76
N PHE A 365 -3.66 -45.10 -14.75
CA PHE A 365 -3.00 -43.80 -14.64
C PHE A 365 -2.11 -43.46 -15.84
N LYS A 366 -1.65 -44.45 -16.63
CA LYS A 366 -0.79 -44.21 -17.80
C LYS A 366 -1.55 -43.86 -19.08
N THR A 367 -2.79 -44.32 -19.24
CA THR A 367 -3.56 -44.14 -20.49
C THR A 367 -4.67 -43.10 -20.38
N GLU A 368 -5.25 -42.91 -19.20
CA GLU A 368 -6.44 -42.07 -19.03
C GLU A 368 -6.15 -40.62 -18.55
N LEU A 369 -4.97 -40.35 -17.96
CA LEU A 369 -4.57 -38.99 -17.56
C LEU A 369 -4.57 -37.99 -18.74
N PRO A 370 -3.94 -38.30 -19.89
CA PRO A 370 -3.90 -37.38 -21.03
C PRO A 370 -5.29 -37.15 -21.67
N ARG A 371 -6.18 -38.15 -21.61
CA ARG A 371 -7.55 -38.04 -22.14
C ARG A 371 -8.43 -37.14 -21.28
N LEU A 372 -8.33 -37.27 -19.95
CA LEU A 372 -9.12 -36.46 -19.02
C LEU A 372 -8.65 -35.00 -18.98
N GLU A 373 -7.36 -34.74 -19.13
CA GLU A 373 -6.83 -33.38 -19.27
C GLU A 373 -7.30 -32.69 -20.56
N ALA A 374 -7.39 -33.43 -21.68
CA ALA A 374 -7.90 -32.90 -22.94
C ALA A 374 -9.41 -32.60 -22.90
N VAL A 375 -10.21 -33.45 -22.23
CA VAL A 375 -11.66 -33.22 -22.07
C VAL A 375 -11.95 -32.05 -21.12
N ALA A 376 -11.17 -31.90 -20.05
CA ALA A 376 -11.29 -30.75 -19.14
C ALA A 376 -10.87 -29.42 -19.81
N ALA A 377 -9.85 -29.43 -20.68
CA ALA A 377 -9.45 -28.25 -21.45
C ALA A 377 -10.48 -27.84 -22.51
N GLY A 378 -11.16 -28.81 -23.15
CA GLY A 378 -12.19 -28.54 -24.16
C GLY A 378 -13.51 -28.01 -23.61
N ALA A 379 -13.82 -28.21 -22.32
CA ALA A 379 -15.03 -27.70 -21.68
C ALA A 379 -14.93 -26.22 -21.23
N ALA A 380 -13.73 -25.63 -21.27
CA ALA A 380 -13.48 -24.24 -20.88
C ALA A 380 -13.57 -23.23 -22.05
N GLU A 381 -13.82 -23.69 -23.28
CA GLU A 381 -13.88 -22.86 -24.50
C GLU A 381 -15.31 -22.63 -25.05
N HIS A 382 -16.36 -22.86 -24.26
CA HIS A 382 -17.75 -22.60 -24.65
C HIS A 382 -18.51 -21.66 -23.71
#